data_AF-R7V3S7-F1
#
_entry.id   AF-R7V3S7-F1
#
_cell.length_a   1.000
_cell.length_b   1.000
_cell.length_c   1.000
_cell.angle_alpha   90.00
_cell.angle_beta   90.00
_cell.angle_gamma   90.00
#
_symmetry.space_group_name_H-M   'P 1'
#
loop_
_entity.id
_entity.type
_entity.pdbx_description
1 polymer ?
#
loop_
_entity_poly.entity_id
_entity_poly.type
_entity_poly.pdbx_seq_one_letter_code
_entity_poly.pdbx_strand_id
1 'polypeptide(L)'
;LIQRINHLLDNQKHEECALLVARSSSLSHCVRDLPMSRAYDAIPHSLVFLGAVYSKISLSGDSLITELCPESFLRHVVKWLSSEPRPAAHKDSSVTPYVASIRDILRIIVRASPDLPQKLNRRKQNLHRCILQLGHHGLVDSSDFKMMNLHEALKVELKKRLQQLKSALQKLEELSSCHRRGSQTPSDGSHQRMLQISLAELEERLIKNKSSLTTVEALVANSHVDYLVNILEERVDADKQMLFHLMELRR
;
A
#
# COMPACT_ATOMS: atom_id res chain seq x y z
N LEU A 1 11.29 -39.67 18.32
CA LEU A 1 9.95 -39.03 18.44
C LEU A 1 9.55 -38.31 17.15
N ILE A 2 10.34 -37.33 16.69
CA ILE A 2 10.03 -36.49 15.52
C ILE A 2 9.79 -37.29 14.22
N GLN A 3 10.65 -38.25 13.89
CA GLN A 3 10.45 -39.12 12.70
C GLN A 3 9.11 -39.87 12.72
N ARG A 4 8.65 -40.30 13.90
CA ARG A 4 7.36 -40.98 14.07
C ARG A 4 6.18 -40.01 13.94
N ILE A 5 6.33 -38.79 14.45
CA ILE A 5 5.33 -37.72 14.26
C ILE A 5 5.22 -37.38 12.77
N ASN A 6 6.34 -37.23 12.05
CA ASN A 6 6.34 -36.98 10.61
C ASN A 6 5.59 -38.06 9.83
N HIS A 7 5.92 -39.34 10.08
CA HIS A 7 5.25 -40.45 9.43
C HIS A 7 3.73 -40.51 9.70
N LEU A 8 3.29 -40.18 10.91
CA LEU A 8 1.87 -40.18 11.24
C LEU A 8 1.14 -38.97 10.63
N LEU A 9 1.79 -37.81 10.54
CA LEU A 9 1.26 -36.65 9.83
C LEU A 9 1.16 -36.90 8.32
N ASP A 10 2.13 -37.60 7.72
CA ASP A 10 2.07 -38.00 6.30
C ASP A 10 0.86 -38.89 6.01
N ASN A 11 0.47 -39.72 6.98
CA ASN A 11 -0.71 -40.58 6.90
C ASN A 11 -2.00 -39.93 7.44
N GLN A 12 -2.00 -38.62 7.71
CA GLN A 12 -3.14 -37.86 8.26
C GLN A 12 -3.70 -38.40 9.60
N LYS A 13 -2.89 -39.15 10.36
CA LYS A 13 -3.25 -39.73 11.66
C LYS A 13 -3.05 -38.74 12.80
N HIS A 14 -3.80 -37.64 12.79
CA HIS A 14 -3.62 -36.51 13.71
C HIS A 14 -3.94 -36.86 15.18
N GLU A 15 -4.90 -37.73 15.44
CA GLU A 15 -5.23 -38.19 16.80
C GLU A 15 -4.11 -39.04 17.42
N GLU A 16 -3.54 -39.97 16.63
CA GLU A 16 -2.40 -40.77 17.06
C GLU A 16 -1.17 -39.88 17.35
N CYS A 17 -0.96 -38.83 16.56
CA CYS A 17 0.07 -37.83 16.83
C CYS A 17 -0.16 -37.12 18.18
N ALA A 18 -1.41 -36.71 18.46
CA ALA A 18 -1.78 -36.04 19.69
C ALA A 18 -1.50 -36.91 20.93
N LEU A 19 -1.83 -38.20 20.87
CA LEU A 19 -1.55 -39.17 21.93
C LEU A 19 -0.05 -39.35 22.18
N LEU A 20 0.77 -39.40 21.11
CA LEU A 20 2.23 -39.48 21.24
C LEU A 20 2.82 -38.22 21.87
N VAL A 21 2.30 -37.05 21.51
CA VAL A 21 2.69 -35.76 22.09
C VAL A 21 2.35 -35.70 23.57
N ALA A 22 1.13 -36.11 23.95
CA ALA A 22 0.70 -36.12 25.34
C ALA A 22 1.60 -36.98 26.24
N ARG A 23 2.05 -38.14 25.73
CA ARG A 23 2.90 -39.11 26.44
C ARG A 23 4.38 -38.75 26.45
N SER A 24 4.83 -37.82 25.60
CA SER A 24 6.24 -37.42 25.53
C SER A 24 6.64 -36.55 26.73
N SER A 25 7.77 -36.83 27.35
CA SER A 25 8.40 -35.96 28.36
C SER A 25 9.44 -35.01 27.76
N SER A 26 9.96 -35.31 26.57
CA SER A 26 11.08 -34.60 25.94
C SER A 26 10.66 -33.62 24.83
N LEU A 27 9.36 -33.35 24.69
CA LEU A 27 8.84 -32.50 23.61
C LEU A 27 9.42 -31.08 23.62
N SER A 28 9.63 -30.51 24.82
CA SER A 28 10.22 -29.17 25.00
C SER A 28 11.64 -29.05 24.44
N HIS A 29 12.39 -30.14 24.35
CA HIS A 29 13.75 -30.15 23.80
C HIS A 29 13.79 -30.24 22.27
N CYS A 30 12.69 -30.65 21.64
CA CYS A 30 12.60 -30.84 20.19
C CYS A 30 11.55 -29.92 19.53
N VAL A 31 11.20 -28.79 20.17
CA VAL A 31 10.16 -27.87 19.68
C VAL A 31 10.45 -27.37 18.27
N ARG A 32 11.71 -27.02 17.99
CA ARG A 32 12.16 -26.49 16.69
C ARG A 32 12.11 -27.52 15.56
N ASP A 33 12.18 -28.80 15.91
CA ASP A 33 12.15 -29.91 14.95
C ASP A 33 10.71 -30.38 14.65
N LEU A 34 9.70 -29.78 15.30
CA LEU A 34 8.32 -30.14 15.06
C LEU A 34 7.87 -29.66 13.66
N PRO A 35 7.14 -30.51 12.91
CA PRO A 35 6.63 -30.18 11.58
C PRO A 35 5.41 -29.23 11.65
N MET A 36 5.57 -28.07 12.28
CA MET A 36 4.48 -27.13 12.55
C MET A 36 3.86 -26.57 11.28
N SER A 37 4.66 -26.27 10.25
CA SER A 37 4.16 -25.81 8.95
C SER A 37 3.13 -26.78 8.37
N ARG A 38 3.51 -28.07 8.30
CA ARG A 38 2.65 -29.14 7.77
C ARG A 38 1.38 -29.32 8.61
N ALA A 39 1.52 -29.20 9.93
CA ALA A 39 0.36 -29.25 10.83
C ALA A 39 -0.58 -28.05 10.60
N TYR A 40 -0.05 -26.85 10.33
CA TYR A 40 -0.87 -25.67 10.02
C TYR A 40 -1.58 -25.79 8.67
N ASP A 41 -0.91 -26.35 7.66
CA ASP A 41 -1.50 -26.61 6.34
C ASP A 41 -2.67 -27.61 6.40
N ALA A 42 -2.66 -28.52 7.37
CA ALA A 42 -3.68 -29.56 7.56
C ALA A 42 -4.86 -29.14 8.47
N ILE A 43 -4.96 -27.86 8.85
CA ILE A 43 -6.13 -27.32 9.56
C ILE A 43 -7.37 -27.48 8.66
N PRO A 44 -8.51 -28.01 9.17
CA PRO A 44 -8.87 -28.13 10.59
C PRO A 44 -8.54 -29.48 11.27
N HIS A 45 -8.25 -30.54 10.52
CA HIS A 45 -8.09 -31.90 11.06
C HIS A 45 -6.89 -32.03 12.03
N SER A 46 -5.85 -31.22 11.82
CA SER A 46 -4.68 -31.17 12.67
C SER A 46 -4.90 -30.47 14.02
N LEU A 47 -6.06 -29.84 14.26
CA LEU A 47 -6.31 -29.07 15.50
C LEU A 47 -6.18 -29.91 16.76
N VAL A 48 -6.52 -31.21 16.70
CA VAL A 48 -6.35 -32.13 17.84
C VAL A 48 -4.87 -32.32 18.18
N PHE A 49 -4.01 -32.47 17.17
CA PHE A 49 -2.56 -32.54 17.32
C PHE A 49 -1.98 -31.22 17.83
N LEU A 50 -2.36 -30.10 17.20
CA LEU A 50 -1.91 -28.77 17.59
C LEU A 50 -2.32 -28.45 19.04
N GLY A 51 -3.55 -28.76 19.43
CA GLY A 51 -4.03 -28.59 20.81
C GLY A 51 -3.16 -29.33 21.83
N ALA A 52 -2.78 -30.58 21.53
CA ALA A 52 -1.87 -31.35 22.37
C ALA A 52 -0.47 -30.74 22.45
N VAL A 53 0.08 -30.26 21.32
CA VAL A 53 1.41 -29.62 21.26
C VAL A 53 1.42 -28.32 22.06
N TYR A 54 0.48 -27.41 21.80
CA TYR A 54 0.39 -26.13 22.51
C TYR A 54 0.18 -26.32 24.00
N SER A 55 -0.72 -27.23 24.40
CA SER A 55 -0.95 -27.54 25.81
C SER A 55 0.32 -28.07 26.48
N LYS A 56 1.01 -29.02 25.85
CA LYS A 56 2.22 -29.64 26.42
C LYS A 56 3.38 -28.65 26.54
N ILE A 57 3.58 -27.82 25.52
CA ILE A 57 4.67 -26.84 25.51
C ILE A 57 4.37 -25.71 26.51
N SER A 58 3.11 -25.30 26.68
CA SER A 58 2.74 -24.26 27.64
C SER A 58 3.08 -24.63 29.09
N LEU A 59 3.05 -25.93 29.43
CA LEU A 59 3.48 -26.43 30.73
C LEU A 59 5.00 -26.32 30.93
N SER A 60 5.77 -26.28 29.85
CA SER A 60 7.24 -26.21 29.89
C SER A 60 7.76 -24.77 29.89
N GLY A 61 6.95 -23.80 29.48
CA GLY A 61 7.26 -22.37 29.54
C GLY A 61 6.68 -21.56 28.37
N ASP A 62 6.29 -20.32 28.64
CA ASP A 62 5.64 -19.44 27.67
C ASP A 62 6.59 -19.01 26.53
N SER A 63 7.91 -18.98 26.74
CA SER A 63 8.88 -18.63 25.70
C SER A 63 8.88 -19.61 24.53
N LEU A 64 8.65 -20.91 24.78
CA LEU A 64 8.64 -21.94 23.75
C LEU A 64 7.41 -21.86 22.84
N ILE A 65 6.33 -21.22 23.30
CA ILE A 65 5.14 -20.99 22.48
C ILE A 65 5.45 -20.03 21.33
N THR A 66 6.35 -19.07 21.53
CA THR A 66 6.78 -18.16 20.46
C THR A 66 7.53 -18.90 19.35
N GLU A 67 8.25 -19.99 19.68
CA GLU A 67 8.95 -20.83 18.69
C GLU A 67 8.00 -21.64 17.79
N LEU A 68 6.73 -21.81 18.21
CA LEU A 68 5.70 -22.46 17.39
C LEU A 68 5.14 -21.55 16.30
N CYS A 69 5.55 -20.27 16.24
CA CYS A 69 5.03 -19.27 15.31
C CYS A 69 3.49 -19.10 15.39
N PRO A 70 2.96 -18.57 16.52
CA PRO A 70 1.51 -18.37 16.70
C PRO A 70 0.83 -17.54 15.59
N GLU A 71 1.56 -16.61 14.98
CA GLU A 71 1.08 -15.82 13.83
C GLU A 71 0.73 -16.71 12.62
N SER A 72 1.51 -17.76 12.36
CA SER A 72 1.25 -18.71 11.27
C SER A 72 0.00 -19.53 11.55
N PHE A 73 -0.17 -20.01 12.79
CA PHE A 73 -1.39 -20.70 13.22
C PHE A 73 -2.63 -19.83 12.98
N LEU A 74 -2.59 -18.58 13.45
CA LEU A 74 -3.69 -17.62 13.28
C LEU A 74 -4.03 -17.38 11.81
N ARG A 75 -3.03 -17.25 10.94
CA ARG A 75 -3.26 -17.05 9.51
C ARG A 75 -4.01 -18.23 8.88
N HIS A 76 -3.61 -19.45 9.19
CA HIS A 76 -4.26 -20.66 8.66
C HIS A 76 -5.69 -20.80 9.19
N VAL A 77 -5.92 -20.48 10.47
CA VAL A 77 -7.27 -20.43 11.05
C VAL A 77 -8.14 -19.38 10.36
N VAL A 78 -7.64 -18.16 10.15
CA VAL A 78 -8.37 -17.10 9.46
C VAL A 78 -8.68 -17.50 8.02
N LYS A 79 -7.71 -18.07 7.30
CA LYS A 79 -7.87 -18.58 5.94
C LYS A 79 -9.01 -19.61 5.88
N TRP A 80 -8.95 -20.63 6.73
CA TRP A 80 -9.98 -21.67 6.81
C TRP A 80 -11.37 -21.10 7.14
N LEU A 81 -11.47 -20.27 8.20
CA LEU A 81 -12.74 -19.62 8.58
C LEU A 81 -13.30 -18.69 7.50
N SER A 82 -12.45 -18.12 6.64
CA SER A 82 -12.87 -17.25 5.55
C SER A 82 -13.27 -18.02 4.29
N SER A 83 -12.73 -19.22 4.07
CA SER A 83 -13.07 -20.08 2.94
C SER A 83 -14.34 -20.90 3.15
N GLU A 84 -14.71 -21.15 4.41
CA GLU A 84 -15.96 -21.83 4.73
C GLU A 84 -17.15 -20.88 4.45
N PRO A 85 -18.14 -21.30 3.63
CA PRO A 85 -19.37 -20.55 3.48
C PRO A 85 -20.04 -20.49 4.85
N ARG A 86 -20.17 -19.28 5.42
CA ARG A 86 -20.93 -19.09 6.66
C ARG A 86 -22.30 -19.72 6.44
N PRO A 87 -22.71 -20.74 7.22
CA PRO A 87 -24.05 -21.24 7.11
C PRO A 87 -24.98 -20.06 7.38
N ALA A 88 -25.88 -19.81 6.43
CA ALA A 88 -26.99 -18.90 6.66
C ALA A 88 -27.60 -19.28 8.00
N ALA A 89 -27.91 -18.27 8.82
CA ALA A 89 -28.42 -18.44 10.17
C ALA A 89 -29.32 -19.68 10.27
N HIS A 90 -28.98 -20.57 11.21
CA HIS A 90 -29.67 -21.81 11.60
C HIS A 90 -28.94 -23.12 11.26
N LYS A 91 -28.40 -23.71 12.33
CA LYS A 91 -28.08 -25.13 12.54
C LYS A 91 -27.03 -25.74 11.59
N ASP A 92 -25.75 -25.59 11.94
CA ASP A 92 -24.81 -26.70 11.75
C ASP A 92 -23.81 -26.80 12.90
N SER A 93 -23.87 -27.94 13.59
CA SER A 93 -23.09 -28.30 14.78
C SER A 93 -21.68 -28.82 14.43
N SER A 94 -21.26 -28.79 13.18
CA SER A 94 -20.00 -29.41 12.72
C SER A 94 -18.76 -28.53 12.93
N VAL A 95 -18.93 -27.21 12.94
CA VAL A 95 -17.83 -26.23 13.14
C VAL A 95 -17.53 -26.00 14.63
N THR A 96 -18.50 -26.28 15.51
CA THR A 96 -18.39 -26.06 16.95
C THR A 96 -17.23 -26.80 17.64
N PRO A 97 -16.89 -28.07 17.33
CA PRO A 97 -15.74 -28.74 17.97
C PRO A 97 -14.39 -28.13 17.57
N TYR A 98 -14.24 -27.69 16.32
CA TYR A 98 -13.03 -27.03 15.85
C TYR A 98 -12.86 -25.64 16.45
N VAL A 99 -13.96 -24.88 16.58
CA VAL A 99 -13.95 -23.56 17.23
C VAL A 99 -13.58 -23.66 18.70
N ALA A 100 -14.04 -24.69 19.41
CA ALA A 100 -13.63 -24.94 20.79
C ALA A 100 -12.10 -25.19 20.88
N SER A 101 -11.57 -26.05 20.01
CA SER A 101 -10.13 -26.36 19.94
C SER A 101 -9.29 -25.12 19.60
N ILE A 102 -9.73 -24.32 18.63
CA ILE A 102 -9.09 -23.05 18.27
C ILE A 102 -9.10 -22.11 19.47
N ARG A 103 -10.24 -21.93 20.14
CA ARG A 103 -10.36 -21.06 21.31
C ARG A 103 -9.39 -21.45 22.43
N ASP A 104 -9.24 -22.75 22.69
CA ASP A 104 -8.36 -23.22 23.75
C ASP A 104 -6.88 -23.00 23.40
N ILE A 105 -6.49 -23.21 22.14
CA ILE A 105 -5.14 -22.85 21.64
C ILE A 105 -4.93 -21.32 21.73
N LEU A 106 -5.91 -20.52 21.35
CA LEU A 106 -5.83 -19.06 21.43
C LEU A 106 -5.65 -18.55 22.86
N ARG A 107 -6.30 -19.17 23.85
CA ARG A 107 -6.10 -18.84 25.27
C ARG A 107 -4.65 -19.05 25.69
N ILE A 108 -4.03 -20.14 25.26
CA ILE A 108 -2.61 -20.43 25.51
C ILE A 108 -1.73 -19.37 24.83
N ILE A 109 -2.00 -19.07 23.56
CA ILE A 109 -1.23 -18.08 22.79
C ILE A 109 -1.31 -16.69 23.42
N VAL A 110 -2.51 -16.21 23.80
CA VAL A 110 -2.69 -14.87 24.37
C VAL A 110 -1.99 -14.74 25.72
N ARG A 111 -2.00 -15.82 26.53
CA ARG A 111 -1.24 -15.85 27.78
C ARG A 111 0.27 -15.76 27.52
N ALA A 112 0.79 -16.52 26.56
CA ALA A 112 2.22 -16.57 26.27
C ALA A 112 2.73 -15.35 25.47
N SER A 113 1.85 -14.66 24.75
CA SER A 113 2.17 -13.51 23.90
C SER A 113 1.06 -12.44 23.99
N PRO A 114 1.03 -11.65 25.09
CA PRO A 114 -0.06 -10.71 25.36
C PRO A 114 -0.09 -9.50 24.41
N ASP A 115 1.00 -9.24 23.70
CA ASP A 115 1.17 -8.17 22.71
C ASP A 115 0.59 -8.55 21.33
N LEU A 116 0.43 -9.85 21.06
CA LEU A 116 -0.02 -10.37 19.77
C LEU A 116 -1.40 -9.82 19.35
N PRO A 117 -2.44 -9.76 20.22
CA PRO A 117 -3.72 -9.17 19.85
C PRO A 117 -3.59 -7.70 19.41
N GLN A 118 -2.75 -6.92 20.09
CA GLN A 118 -2.52 -5.52 19.73
C GLN A 118 -1.80 -5.40 18.38
N LYS A 119 -0.78 -6.23 18.13
CA LYS A 119 -0.08 -6.32 16.84
C LYS A 119 -1.03 -6.67 15.70
N LEU A 120 -1.90 -7.66 15.89
CA LEU A 120 -2.91 -8.05 14.90
C LEU A 120 -3.94 -6.95 14.65
N ASN A 121 -4.40 -6.27 15.71
CA ASN A 121 -5.34 -5.17 15.57
C ASN A 121 -4.72 -3.99 14.79
N ARG A 122 -3.44 -3.67 15.05
CA ARG A 122 -2.70 -2.67 14.26
C ARG A 122 -2.58 -3.08 12.78
N ARG A 123 -2.22 -4.34 12.50
CA ARG A 123 -2.18 -4.87 11.12
C ARG A 123 -3.55 -4.78 10.43
N LYS A 124 -4.62 -5.15 11.13
CA LYS A 124 -6.01 -5.02 10.63
C LYS A 124 -6.35 -3.56 10.30
N GLN A 125 -6.03 -2.63 11.19
CA GLN A 125 -6.28 -1.20 10.99
C GLN A 125 -5.49 -0.64 9.80
N ASN A 126 -4.22 -1.04 9.66
CA ASN A 126 -3.39 -0.65 8.52
C ASN A 126 -3.96 -1.17 7.21
N LEU A 127 -4.30 -2.47 7.14
CA LEU A 127 -4.92 -3.06 5.96
C LEU A 127 -6.24 -2.37 5.61
N HIS A 128 -7.09 -2.07 6.61
CA HIS A 128 -8.33 -1.35 6.41
C HIS A 128 -8.09 0.06 5.85
N ARG A 129 -7.08 0.78 6.35
CA ARG A 129 -6.71 2.10 5.84
C ARG A 129 -6.24 2.02 4.38
N CYS A 130 -5.39 1.05 4.03
CA CYS A 130 -4.94 0.84 2.66
C CYS A 130 -6.13 0.58 1.72
N ILE A 131 -7.08 -0.26 2.13
CA ILE A 131 -8.30 -0.55 1.35
C ILE A 131 -9.15 0.72 1.15
N LEU A 132 -9.30 1.56 2.18
CA LEU A 132 -10.02 2.83 2.04
C LEU A 132 -9.32 3.78 1.07
N GLN A 133 -7.99 3.88 1.14
CA GLN A 133 -7.20 4.70 0.21
C GLN A 133 -7.37 4.24 -1.24
N LEU A 134 -7.34 2.92 -1.49
CA LEU A 134 -7.66 2.35 -2.80
C LEU A 134 -9.04 2.80 -3.32
N GLY A 135 -10.04 2.90 -2.44
CA GLY A 135 -11.38 3.39 -2.79
C GLY A 135 -11.45 4.89 -3.07
N HIS A 136 -10.74 5.72 -2.30
CA HIS A 136 -10.74 7.18 -2.45
C HIS A 136 -10.01 7.66 -3.71
N HIS A 137 -9.04 6.89 -4.21
CA HIS A 137 -8.25 7.24 -5.37
C HIS A 137 -8.86 6.75 -6.71
N GLY A 138 -10.16 6.46 -6.78
CA GLY A 138 -10.81 6.14 -8.07
C GLY A 138 -10.88 7.33 -9.03
N LEU A 139 -11.19 8.52 -8.50
CA LEU A 139 -11.48 9.73 -9.26
C LEU A 139 -10.74 10.94 -8.67
N VAL A 140 -10.41 11.92 -9.49
CA VAL A 140 -9.80 13.20 -9.08
C VAL A 140 -10.55 14.37 -9.74
N ASP A 141 -10.50 15.51 -9.07
CA ASP A 141 -11.00 16.77 -9.62
C ASP A 141 -10.03 17.31 -10.69
N SER A 142 -10.58 17.54 -11.89
CA SER A 142 -9.92 18.36 -12.90
C SER A 142 -10.00 19.85 -12.53
N SER A 143 -9.19 20.69 -13.19
CA SER A 143 -9.20 22.15 -13.01
C SER A 143 -10.57 22.79 -13.24
N ASP A 144 -11.44 22.08 -13.95
CA ASP A 144 -12.79 22.51 -14.33
C ASP A 144 -13.87 21.88 -13.42
N PHE A 145 -13.51 21.45 -12.20
CA PHE A 145 -14.39 20.84 -11.19
C PHE A 145 -15.15 19.58 -11.67
N LYS A 146 -14.56 18.86 -12.62
CA LYS A 146 -15.10 17.59 -13.12
C LYS A 146 -14.31 16.41 -12.56
N MET A 147 -15.03 15.47 -11.96
CA MET A 147 -14.47 14.21 -11.47
C MET A 147 -14.17 13.25 -12.63
N MET A 148 -12.92 12.81 -12.73
CA MET A 148 -12.48 11.86 -13.74
C MET A 148 -11.29 11.02 -13.25
N ASN A 149 -10.91 10.00 -14.01
CA ASN A 149 -9.72 9.22 -13.69
C ASN A 149 -8.46 10.10 -13.74
N LEU A 150 -7.49 9.86 -12.84
CA LEU A 150 -6.26 10.65 -12.74
C LEU A 150 -5.49 10.76 -14.06
N HIS A 151 -5.41 9.68 -14.83
CA HIS A 151 -4.73 9.70 -16.14
C HIS A 151 -5.43 10.61 -17.15
N GLU A 152 -6.77 10.65 -17.15
CA GLU A 152 -7.52 11.57 -18.02
C GLU A 152 -7.40 13.01 -17.52
N ALA A 153 -7.41 13.25 -16.20
CA ALA A 153 -7.19 14.58 -15.64
C ALA A 153 -5.80 15.13 -16.00
N LEU A 154 -4.74 14.33 -15.82
CA LEU A 154 -3.38 14.69 -16.22
C LEU A 154 -3.29 14.98 -17.72
N LYS A 155 -3.90 14.15 -18.56
CA LYS A 155 -3.91 14.34 -20.01
C LYS A 155 -4.62 15.61 -20.43
N VAL A 156 -5.76 15.94 -19.82
CA VAL A 156 -6.49 17.19 -20.09
C VAL A 156 -5.64 18.39 -19.69
N GLU A 157 -5.07 18.36 -18.48
CA GLU A 157 -4.27 19.48 -17.96
C GLU A 157 -2.97 19.68 -18.76
N LEU A 158 -2.29 18.60 -19.14
CA LEU A 158 -1.10 18.66 -19.99
C LEU A 158 -1.42 19.19 -21.40
N LYS A 159 -2.56 18.80 -21.98
CA LYS A 159 -3.01 19.36 -23.27
C LYS A 159 -3.31 20.85 -23.17
N LYS A 160 -3.99 21.26 -22.10
CA LYS A 160 -4.27 22.67 -21.80
C LYS A 160 -2.96 23.47 -21.67
N ARG A 161 -1.98 22.93 -20.95
CA ARG A 161 -0.64 23.54 -20.82
C ARG A 161 0.12 23.62 -22.14
N LEU A 162 0.09 22.56 -22.94
CA LEU A 162 0.69 22.55 -24.27
C LEU A 162 0.08 23.65 -25.16
N GLN A 163 -1.25 23.82 -25.11
CA GLN A 163 -1.94 24.86 -25.87
C GLN A 163 -1.54 26.27 -25.39
N GLN A 164 -1.49 26.49 -24.07
CA GLN A 164 -1.03 27.77 -23.51
C GLN A 164 0.41 28.09 -23.90
N LEU A 165 1.33 27.10 -23.84
CA LEU A 165 2.72 27.26 -24.26
C LEU A 165 2.82 27.62 -25.75
N LYS A 166 2.06 26.94 -26.61
CA LYS A 166 2.00 27.27 -28.05
C LYS A 166 1.51 28.69 -28.29
N SER A 167 0.43 29.10 -27.63
CA SER A 167 -0.11 30.46 -27.76
C SER A 167 0.86 31.53 -27.24
N ALA A 168 1.56 31.26 -26.15
CA ALA A 168 2.57 32.17 -25.61
C ALA A 168 3.78 32.31 -26.55
N LEU A 169 4.23 31.19 -27.12
CA LEU A 169 5.32 31.18 -28.09
C LEU A 169 4.95 31.99 -29.33
N GLN A 170 3.73 31.82 -29.86
CA GLN A 170 3.21 32.64 -30.96
C GLN A 170 3.20 34.14 -30.62
N LYS A 171 2.72 34.52 -29.43
CA LYS A 171 2.74 35.93 -28.98
C LYS A 171 4.17 36.50 -28.90
N LEU A 172 5.13 35.70 -28.43
CA LEU A 172 6.54 36.11 -28.39
C LEU A 172 7.12 36.26 -29.80
N GLU A 173 6.75 35.39 -30.74
CA GLU A 173 7.13 35.52 -32.16
C GLU A 173 6.54 36.78 -32.80
N GLU A 174 5.29 37.12 -32.51
CA GLU A 174 4.65 38.37 -32.96
C GLU A 174 5.37 39.61 -32.40
N LEU A 175 5.69 39.61 -31.11
CA LEU A 175 6.47 40.67 -30.45
C LEU A 175 7.90 40.79 -31.01
N SER A 176 8.49 39.68 -31.47
CA SER A 176 9.81 39.68 -32.12
C SER A 176 9.74 40.23 -33.54
N SER A 177 8.67 39.94 -34.28
CA SER A 177 8.47 40.36 -35.67
C SER A 177 8.18 41.85 -35.80
N CYS A 178 7.54 42.45 -34.79
CA CYS A 178 7.35 43.91 -34.72
C CYS A 178 8.70 44.67 -34.70
N HIS A 179 9.75 44.07 -34.15
CA HIS A 179 11.09 44.67 -34.07
C HIS A 179 11.84 44.72 -35.42
N ARG A 180 11.45 43.87 -36.39
CA ARG A 180 12.10 43.80 -37.71
C ARG A 180 11.67 44.92 -38.67
N ARG A 181 10.65 45.71 -38.33
CA ARG A 181 10.25 46.87 -39.14
C ARG A 181 11.04 48.14 -38.83
N GLY A 182 11.98 48.11 -37.87
CA GLY A 182 12.63 49.34 -37.38
C GLY A 182 14.10 49.29 -36.97
N SER A 183 14.85 48.18 -37.05
CA SER A 183 16.27 48.26 -36.69
C SER A 183 17.20 47.38 -37.53
N GLN A 184 18.12 48.08 -38.21
CA GLN A 184 19.42 47.60 -38.61
C GLN A 184 20.15 47.03 -37.40
N THR A 185 21.01 46.03 -37.63
CA THR A 185 21.97 45.50 -36.67
C THR A 185 22.60 46.63 -35.83
N PRO A 186 22.72 46.49 -34.49
CA PRO A 186 23.27 47.53 -33.65
C PRO A 186 24.74 47.75 -34.02
N SER A 187 25.03 48.87 -34.69
CA SER A 187 26.39 49.36 -34.90
C SER A 187 26.76 50.35 -33.80
N ASP A 188 28.05 50.63 -33.63
CA ASP A 188 28.63 51.43 -32.53
C ASP A 188 28.00 52.84 -32.31
N GLY A 189 27.15 53.33 -33.21
CA GLY A 189 26.29 54.50 -33.00
C GLY A 189 25.12 54.29 -32.01
N SER A 190 24.86 53.05 -31.58
CA SER A 190 23.78 52.72 -30.63
C SER A 190 23.97 53.36 -29.25
N HIS A 191 25.20 53.62 -28.79
CA HIS A 191 25.43 54.29 -27.50
C HIS A 191 25.03 55.77 -27.51
N GLN A 192 25.31 56.50 -28.60
CA GLN A 192 24.88 57.90 -28.74
C GLN A 192 23.34 58.00 -28.89
N ARG A 193 22.72 57.03 -29.55
CA ARG A 193 21.25 56.92 -29.67
C ARG A 193 20.57 56.54 -28.35
N MET A 194 21.24 55.76 -27.49
CA MET A 194 20.74 55.38 -26.16
C MET A 194 20.60 56.59 -25.21
N LEU A 195 21.36 57.66 -25.47
CA LEU A 195 21.27 58.92 -24.74
C LEU A 195 20.13 59.84 -25.24
N GLN A 196 19.44 59.46 -26.32
CA GLN A 196 18.32 60.20 -26.93
C GLN A 196 17.02 59.38 -26.94
N ILE A 197 16.83 58.48 -25.96
CA ILE A 197 15.58 57.71 -25.85
C ILE A 197 14.43 58.68 -25.57
N SER A 198 13.46 58.72 -26.48
CA SER A 198 12.25 59.51 -26.31
C SER A 198 11.29 58.85 -25.32
N LEU A 199 10.40 59.65 -24.71
CA LEU A 199 9.36 59.13 -23.82
C LEU A 199 8.49 58.07 -24.52
N ALA A 200 8.17 58.27 -25.81
CA ALA A 200 7.38 57.34 -26.61
C ALA A 200 8.08 55.98 -26.81
N GLU A 201 9.40 55.96 -27.04
CA GLU A 201 10.16 54.71 -27.15
C GLU A 201 10.25 53.97 -25.82
N LEU A 202 10.32 54.71 -24.71
CA LEU A 202 10.30 54.12 -23.36
C LEU A 202 8.94 53.49 -23.05
N GLU A 203 7.84 54.17 -23.41
CA GLU A 203 6.47 53.66 -23.27
C GLU A 203 6.25 52.40 -24.11
N GLU A 204 6.69 52.38 -25.37
CA GLU A 204 6.60 51.20 -26.23
C GLU A 204 7.36 50.01 -25.66
N ARG A 205 8.58 50.25 -25.15
CA ARG A 205 9.40 49.22 -24.49
C ARG A 205 8.76 48.71 -23.21
N LEU A 206 8.15 49.60 -22.42
CA LEU A 206 7.43 49.23 -21.19
C LEU A 206 6.20 48.37 -21.50
N ILE A 207 5.40 48.76 -22.49
CA ILE A 207 4.23 47.99 -22.95
C ILE A 207 4.66 46.59 -23.40
N LYS A 208 5.74 46.51 -24.17
CA LYS A 208 6.30 45.23 -24.64
C LYS A 208 6.74 44.34 -23.49
N ASN A 209 7.55 44.86 -22.57
CA ASN A 209 8.04 44.11 -21.41
C ASN A 209 6.89 43.65 -20.52
N LYS A 210 5.89 44.50 -20.28
CA LYS A 210 4.72 44.16 -19.46
C LYS A 210 3.84 43.10 -20.14
N SER A 211 3.70 43.15 -21.46
CA SER A 211 3.00 42.14 -22.26
C SER A 211 3.72 40.78 -22.21
N SER A 212 5.05 40.76 -22.35
CA SER A 212 5.87 39.55 -22.20
C SER A 212 5.78 38.97 -20.79
N LEU A 213 5.91 39.82 -19.76
CA LEU A 213 5.82 39.39 -18.37
C LEU A 213 4.45 38.75 -18.07
N THR A 214 3.36 39.42 -18.45
CA THR A 214 1.98 38.90 -18.26
C THR A 214 1.79 37.55 -18.97
N THR A 215 2.36 37.40 -20.16
CA THR A 215 2.28 36.14 -20.92
C THR A 215 3.04 34.99 -20.24
N VAL A 216 4.19 35.28 -19.64
CA VAL A 216 5.03 34.29 -18.94
C VAL A 216 4.47 33.94 -17.57
N GLU A 217 4.00 34.91 -16.79
CA GLU A 217 3.42 34.70 -15.46
C GLU A 217 2.21 33.76 -15.51
N ALA A 218 1.35 33.90 -16.53
CA ALA A 218 0.20 33.02 -16.74
C ALA A 218 0.58 31.54 -17.02
N LEU A 219 1.80 31.27 -17.47
CA LEU A 219 2.31 29.90 -17.70
C LEU A 219 2.90 29.29 -16.43
N VAL A 220 3.52 30.12 -15.58
CA VAL A 220 4.19 29.71 -14.35
C VAL A 220 3.18 29.44 -13.22
N ALA A 221 2.07 30.18 -13.18
CA ALA A 221 1.08 30.10 -12.12
C ALA A 221 0.22 28.81 -12.08
N ASN A 222 0.35 27.88 -13.05
CA ASN A 222 -0.50 26.69 -13.11
C ASN A 222 -0.04 25.58 -12.16
N SER A 223 -0.63 25.56 -10.97
CA SER A 223 -0.41 24.61 -9.86
C SER A 223 -1.14 23.27 -9.98
N HIS A 224 -2.09 23.14 -10.91
CA HIS A 224 -2.98 21.97 -10.96
C HIS A 224 -2.27 20.69 -11.42
N VAL A 225 -1.27 20.81 -12.30
CA VAL A 225 -0.43 19.65 -12.69
C VAL A 225 0.34 19.13 -11.48
N ASP A 226 0.93 20.03 -10.67
CA ASP A 226 1.69 19.65 -9.48
C ASP A 226 0.78 18.97 -8.45
N TYR A 227 -0.45 19.46 -8.29
CA TYR A 227 -1.49 18.80 -7.48
C TYR A 227 -1.79 17.38 -7.96
N LEU A 228 -2.01 17.18 -9.26
CA LEU A 228 -2.27 15.86 -9.84
C LEU A 228 -1.07 14.91 -9.71
N VAL A 229 0.16 15.42 -9.80
CA VAL A 229 1.38 14.65 -9.60
C VAL A 229 1.51 14.21 -8.14
N ASN A 230 1.26 15.09 -7.16
CA ASN A 230 1.27 14.71 -5.75
C ASN A 230 0.27 13.58 -5.46
N ILE A 231 -0.93 13.64 -6.05
CA ILE A 231 -1.92 12.55 -5.93
C ILE A 231 -1.38 11.24 -6.54
N LEU A 232 -0.66 11.31 -7.67
CA LEU A 232 -0.07 10.13 -8.28
C LEU A 232 0.99 9.50 -7.37
N GLU A 233 1.84 10.31 -6.74
CA GLU A 233 2.85 9.85 -5.79
C GLU A 233 2.20 9.17 -4.57
N GLU A 234 1.18 9.79 -3.98
CA GLU A 234 0.43 9.21 -2.86
C GLU A 234 -0.20 7.86 -3.22
N ARG A 235 -0.78 7.74 -4.43
CA ARG A 235 -1.34 6.48 -4.93
C ARG A 235 -0.29 5.40 -5.08
N VAL A 236 0.85 5.74 -5.67
CA VAL A 236 1.95 4.80 -5.85
C VAL A 236 2.44 4.28 -4.50
N ASP A 237 2.52 5.13 -3.49
CA ASP A 237 2.94 4.72 -2.14
C ASP A 237 1.87 3.89 -1.42
N ALA A 238 0.59 4.20 -1.60
CA ALA A 238 -0.51 3.37 -1.09
C ALA A 238 -0.51 1.98 -1.73
N ASP A 239 -0.30 1.89 -3.05
CA ASP A 239 -0.22 0.62 -3.78
C ASP A 239 0.98 -0.23 -3.34
N LYS A 240 2.14 0.40 -3.11
CA LYS A 240 3.32 -0.28 -2.54
C LYS A 240 3.01 -0.88 -1.16
N GLN A 241 2.35 -0.12 -0.29
CA GLN A 241 1.96 -0.60 1.05
C GLN A 241 0.97 -1.76 0.97
N MET A 242 0.01 -1.70 0.04
CA MET A 242 -0.93 -2.79 -0.18
C MET A 242 -0.23 -4.05 -0.68
N LEU A 243 0.67 -3.92 -1.66
CA LEU A 243 1.47 -5.04 -2.17
C LEU A 243 2.31 -5.67 -1.07
N PHE A 244 2.93 -4.86 -0.21
CA PHE A 244 3.67 -5.35 0.95
C PHE A 244 2.77 -6.20 1.87
N HIS A 245 1.61 -5.68 2.25
CA HIS A 245 0.67 -6.42 3.11
C HIS A 245 0.10 -7.68 2.43
N LEU A 246 -0.14 -7.66 1.11
CA LEU A 246 -0.56 -8.87 0.37
C LEU A 246 0.55 -9.93 0.33
N MET A 247 1.81 -9.53 0.18
CA MET A 247 2.94 -10.45 0.25
C MET A 247 3.11 -11.04 1.66
N GLU A 248 2.92 -10.24 2.71
CA GLU A 248 2.88 -10.73 4.10
C GLU A 248 1.73 -11.71 4.37
N LEU A 249 0.62 -11.58 3.66
CA LEU A 249 -0.50 -12.53 3.76
C LEU A 249 -0.24 -13.83 2.99
N ARG A 250 0.56 -13.79 1.92
CA ARG A 250 0.91 -14.98 1.13
C ARG A 250 2.06 -15.81 1.71
N ARG A 251 3.01 -15.19 2.41
CA ARG A 251 4.11 -15.87 3.12
C ARG A 251 3.66 -16.33 4.48
#